data_AF-A0A971ZDY7-F1
#
_entry.id   AF-A0A971ZDY7-F1
#
_cell.length_a   1.000
_cell.length_b   1.000
_cell.length_c   1.000
_cell.angle_alpha   90.00
_cell.angle_beta   90.00
_cell.angle_gamma   90.00
#
_symmetry.space_group_name_H-M   'P 1'
#
loop_
_entity.id
_entity.type
_entity.pdbx_description
1 polymer ?
#
loop_
_entity_poly.entity_id
_entity_poly.type
_entity_poly.pdbx_seq_one_letter_code
_entity_poly.pdbx_strand_id
1 'polypeptide(L)'
;VVFMFLQANRVPEIIANMQAQTNPGGYNLIVSAMDTAEHPCHMPFSFTFKENELREYYQGWELLTYQEEVGAMHARDAQGNPIQLEFVTMLAKKPA
;
A
#
# COMPACT_ATOMS: atom_id res chain seq x y z
N VAL A 1 -5.89 1.55 7.32
CA VAL A 1 -4.83 0.64 7.83
C VAL A 1 -5.32 -0.81 7.80
N VAL A 2 -5.44 -1.44 6.62
CA VAL A 2 -6.01 -2.81 6.49
C VAL A 2 -5.10 -3.75 5.71
N PHE A 3 -4.43 -3.29 4.66
CA PHE A 3 -3.63 -4.15 3.78
C PHE A 3 -2.50 -4.91 4.50
N MET A 4 -1.85 -4.28 5.48
CA MET A 4 -0.75 -4.89 6.24
C MET A 4 -1.13 -6.10 7.11
N PHE A 5 -2.44 -6.38 7.27
CA PHE A 5 -2.95 -7.53 8.02
C PHE A 5 -3.59 -8.61 7.12
N LEU A 6 -3.52 -8.44 5.80
CA LEU A 6 -4.05 -9.41 4.85
C LEU A 6 -3.09 -10.60 4.71
N GLN A 7 -3.63 -11.74 4.31
CA GLN A 7 -2.83 -12.90 3.90
C GLN A 7 -2.14 -12.57 2.57
N ALA A 8 -0.81 -12.58 2.55
CA ALA A 8 -0.01 -12.15 1.38
C ALA A 8 -0.44 -12.83 0.06
N ASN A 9 -0.70 -14.14 0.10
CA ASN A 9 -1.13 -14.91 -1.08
C ASN A 9 -2.53 -14.54 -1.60
N ARG A 10 -3.34 -13.80 -0.83
CA ARG A 10 -4.67 -13.34 -1.24
C ARG A 10 -4.65 -11.93 -1.83
N VAL A 11 -3.57 -11.16 -1.62
CA VAL A 11 -3.49 -9.75 -2.04
C VAL A 11 -3.69 -9.57 -3.55
N PRO A 12 -3.09 -10.38 -4.45
CA PRO A 12 -3.34 -10.24 -5.88
C PRO A 12 -4.83 -10.37 -6.24
N GLU A 13 -5.53 -11.35 -5.68
CA GLU A 13 -6.96 -11.57 -5.92
C GLU A 13 -7.83 -10.44 -5.34
N ILE A 14 -7.45 -9.92 -4.16
CA ILE A 14 -8.16 -8.82 -3.51
C ILE A 14 -8.06 -7.55 -4.37
N ILE A 15 -6.86 -7.20 -4.84
CA ILE A 15 -6.64 -6.03 -5.70
C ILE A 15 -7.38 -6.19 -7.03
N ALA A 16 -7.29 -7.37 -7.66
CA ALA A 16 -8.01 -7.66 -8.90
C ALA A 16 -9.52 -7.49 -8.73
N ASN A 17 -10.09 -7.96 -7.62
CA ASN A 17 -11.50 -7.77 -7.31
C ASN A 17 -11.86 -6.29 -7.07
N MET A 18 -11.03 -5.54 -6.34
CA MET A 18 -11.22 -4.08 -6.16
C MET A 18 -11.26 -3.37 -7.52
N GLN A 19 -10.32 -3.67 -8.41
CA GLN A 19 -10.26 -3.10 -9.76
C GLN A 19 -11.46 -3.48 -10.63
N ALA A 20 -11.91 -4.74 -10.56
CA ALA A 20 -13.07 -5.24 -11.30
C ALA A 20 -14.37 -4.55 -10.86
N GLN A 21 -14.54 -4.34 -9.55
CA GLN A 21 -15.73 -3.70 -8.97
C GLN A 21 -15.69 -2.17 -8.98
N THR A 22 -14.60 -1.57 -9.45
CA THR A 22 -14.53 -0.12 -9.66
C THR A 22 -15.12 0.23 -11.02
N ASN A 23 -16.08 1.15 -11.07
CA ASN A 23 -16.65 1.65 -12.33
C ASN A 23 -15.59 2.37 -13.18
N PRO A 24 -15.71 2.39 -14.52
CA PRO A 24 -14.90 3.27 -15.36
C PRO A 24 -14.99 4.73 -14.90
N GLY A 25 -13.85 5.42 -14.80
CA GLY A 25 -13.75 6.75 -14.20
C GLY A 25 -13.81 6.80 -12.67
N GLY A 26 -14.02 5.66 -11.99
CA GLY A 26 -13.97 5.53 -10.54
C GLY A 26 -12.54 5.49 -9.98
N TYR A 27 -12.40 5.55 -8.66
CA TYR A 27 -11.11 5.72 -7.98
C TYR A 27 -10.86 4.63 -6.94
N ASN A 28 -9.58 4.30 -6.75
CA ASN A 28 -9.08 3.52 -5.64
C ASN A 28 -8.03 4.33 -4.88
N LEU A 29 -8.18 4.40 -3.56
CA LEU A 29 -7.20 4.97 -2.63
C LEU A 29 -6.65 3.86 -1.74
N ILE A 30 -5.33 3.68 -1.75
CA ILE A 30 -4.64 2.71 -0.90
C ILE A 30 -3.50 3.40 -0.17
N VAL A 31 -3.44 3.19 1.14
CA VAL A 31 -2.30 3.54 1.99
C VAL A 31 -1.88 2.30 2.77
N SER A 32 -0.65 1.82 2.59
CA SER A 32 -0.16 0.59 3.23
C SER A 32 1.34 0.63 3.50
N ALA A 33 1.77 -0.15 4.49
CA ALA A 33 3.18 -0.30 4.86
C ALA A 33 3.94 -1.05 3.75
N MET A 34 5.22 -0.71 3.64
CA MET A 34 6.17 -1.30 2.71
C MET A 34 7.30 -2.04 3.43
N ASP A 35 7.99 -2.89 2.69
CA ASP A 35 9.25 -3.51 3.07
C ASP A 35 10.24 -3.39 1.91
N THR A 36 11.19 -2.46 2.05
CA THR A 36 12.18 -2.11 1.02
C THR A 36 13.60 -2.30 1.54
N ALA A 37 14.58 -2.33 0.63
CA ALA A 37 15.98 -2.47 1.01
C ALA A 37 16.50 -1.26 1.83
N GLU A 38 16.02 -0.05 1.52
CA GLU A 38 16.40 1.18 2.22
C GLU A 38 15.65 1.32 3.56
N HIS A 39 14.40 0.87 3.62
CA HIS A 39 13.53 0.96 4.79
C HIS A 39 12.86 -0.39 5.11
N PRO A 40 13.62 -1.37 5.64
CA PRO A 40 13.08 -2.69 5.95
C PRO A 40 12.01 -2.63 7.04
N CYS A 41 10.91 -3.35 6.85
CA CYS A 41 9.81 -3.41 7.80
C CYS A 41 10.20 -4.30 8.99
N HIS A 42 10.17 -3.75 10.20
CA HIS A 42 10.47 -4.49 11.44
C HIS A 42 9.21 -4.86 12.22
N MET A 43 8.03 -4.53 11.70
CA MET A 43 6.74 -4.88 12.31
C MET A 43 6.27 -6.25 11.82
N PRO A 44 5.61 -7.06 12.66
CA PRO A 44 5.16 -8.41 12.30
C PRO A 44 3.87 -8.39 11.47
N PHE A 45 3.85 -7.60 10.40
CA PHE A 45 2.75 -7.56 9.44
C PHE A 45 2.75 -8.82 8.58
N SER A 46 1.54 -9.30 8.26
CA SER A 46 1.39 -10.49 7.40
C SER A 46 1.59 -10.18 5.92
N PHE A 47 1.57 -8.90 5.55
CA PHE A 47 1.84 -8.41 4.21
C PHE A 47 2.43 -7.00 4.24
N THR A 48 3.35 -6.72 3.34
CA THR A 48 3.92 -5.41 3.03
C THR A 48 4.14 -5.33 1.53
N PHE A 49 3.98 -4.15 0.95
CA PHE A 49 4.33 -3.95 -0.45
C PHE A 49 5.85 -3.82 -0.59
N LYS A 50 6.38 -4.31 -1.71
CA LYS A 50 7.74 -3.99 -2.16
C LYS A 50 7.75 -2.69 -2.94
N GLU A 51 8.95 -2.17 -3.18
CA GLU A 51 9.17 -1.01 -4.04
C GLU A 51 8.46 -1.19 -5.38
N ASN A 52 7.66 -0.20 -5.78
CA ASN A 52 6.85 -0.17 -7.00
C ASN A 52 5.79 -1.28 -7.17
N GLU A 53 5.62 -2.21 -6.23
CA GLU A 53 4.71 -3.35 -6.38
C GLU A 53 3.24 -2.90 -6.59
N LEU A 54 2.80 -1.87 -5.85
CA LEU A 54 1.44 -1.35 -5.99
C LEU A 54 1.22 -0.64 -7.33
N ARG A 55 2.24 0.08 -7.83
CA ARG A 55 2.21 0.71 -9.16
C ARG A 55 2.03 -0.33 -10.25
N GLU A 56 2.70 -1.47 -10.15
CA GLU A 56 2.59 -2.56 -11.11
C GLU A 56 1.18 -3.15 -11.13
N TYR A 57 0.56 -3.38 -9.96
CA TYR A 57 -0.84 -3.84 -9.91
C TYR A 57 -1.81 -2.88 -10.63
N TYR A 58 -1.56 -1.58 -10.55
CA TYR A 58 -2.41 -0.54 -11.14
C TYR A 58 -1.91 -0.06 -12.52
N GLN A 59 -1.10 -0.86 -13.22
CA GLN A 59 -0.67 -0.54 -14.58
C GLN A 59 -1.89 -0.29 -15.49
N GLY A 60 -1.82 0.80 -16.26
CA GLY A 60 -2.90 1.22 -17.16
C GLY A 60 -3.98 2.07 -16.50
N TRP A 61 -3.96 2.24 -15.17
CA TRP A 61 -4.77 3.25 -14.49
C TRP A 61 -4.04 4.60 -14.46
N GLU A 62 -4.80 5.68 -14.38
CA GLU A 62 -4.24 7.01 -14.16
C GLU A 62 -3.86 7.15 -12.68
N LEU A 63 -2.58 7.33 -12.37
CA LEU A 63 -2.10 7.54 -11.00
C LEU A 63 -2.09 9.04 -10.69
N LEU A 64 -3.17 9.54 -10.06
CA LEU A 64 -3.28 10.94 -9.64
C LEU A 64 -2.32 11.27 -8.50
N THR A 65 -2.03 10.28 -7.66
CA THR A 65 -1.01 10.37 -6.61
C THR A 65 -0.38 8.99 -6.47
N TYR A 66 0.95 8.96 -6.41
CA TYR A 66 1.73 7.76 -6.07
C TYR A 66 3.00 8.20 -5.36
N GLN A 67 3.13 7.85 -4.09
CA GLN A 67 4.25 8.22 -3.23
C GLN A 67 4.65 7.00 -2.40
N GLU A 68 5.95 6.71 -2.34
CA GLU A 68 6.57 5.73 -1.44
C GLU A 68 7.47 6.55 -0.52
N GLU A 69 7.05 6.73 0.74
CA GLU A 69 7.69 7.68 1.65
C GLU A 69 7.66 7.21 3.11
N VAL A 70 8.65 7.66 3.89
CA VAL A 70 8.73 7.38 5.33
C VAL A 70 7.63 8.14 6.07
N GLY A 71 6.80 7.40 6.79
CA GLY A 71 5.74 7.92 7.65
C GLY A 71 5.87 7.44 9.09
N ALA A 72 5.08 8.04 9.97
CA ALA A 72 5.00 7.67 11.38
C ALA A 72 3.71 6.91 11.68
N MET A 73 3.83 5.75 12.32
CA MET A 73 2.70 5.04 12.89
C MET A 73 2.17 5.76 14.14
N HIS A 74 0.90 5.51 14.46
CA HIS A 74 0.36 5.87 15.77
C HIS A 74 0.97 5.03 16.92
N ALA A 75 1.42 3.81 16.62
CA ALA A 75 2.12 2.95 17.56
C ALA A 75 3.50 3.52 17.91
N ARG A 76 3.93 3.29 19.15
CA ARG A 76 5.21 3.77 19.68
C ARG A 76 6.15 2.62 20.00
N ASP A 77 7.45 2.88 19.86
CA ASP A 77 8.52 1.96 20.25
C ASP A 77 8.67 1.86 21.79
N ALA A 78 9.64 1.07 22.25
CA ALA A 78 9.92 0.88 23.67
C ALA A 78 10.38 2.17 24.39
N GLN A 79 10.87 3.16 23.64
CA GLN A 79 11.31 4.46 24.13
C GLN A 79 10.20 5.52 24.06
N GLY A 80 9.03 5.15 23.54
CA GLY A 80 7.88 6.04 23.38
C GLY A 80 7.94 6.92 22.13
N ASN A 81 8.85 6.69 21.17
CA ASN A 81 8.84 7.42 19.91
C ASN A 81 7.86 6.77 18.92
N PRO A 82 7.23 7.53 17.99
CA PRO A 82 6.44 6.95 16.91
C PRO A 82 7.29 5.99 16.07
N ILE A 83 6.76 4.80 15.79
CA ILE A 83 7.42 3.83 14.91
C ILE A 83 7.44 4.41 13.49
N GLN A 84 8.62 4.47 12.87
CA GLN A 84 8.78 4.92 11.49
C GLN A 84 8.84 3.74 10.54
N LEU A 85 8.07 3.82 9.46
CA LEU A 85 8.05 2.83 8.38
C LEU A 85 7.87 3.56 7.05
N GLU A 86 8.25 2.92 5.96
CA GLU A 86 7.88 3.39 4.64
C GLU A 86 6.44 2.96 4.31
N PHE A 87 5.71 3.85 3.65
CA PHE A 87 4.34 3.63 3.22
C PHE A 87 4.21 3.97 1.74
N VAL A 88 3.40 3.17 1.03
CA VAL A 88 2.88 3.54 -0.27
C VAL A 88 1.54 4.24 -0.09
N THR A 89 1.39 5.41 -0.69
CA THR A 89 0.13 6.14 -0.85
C THR A 89 -0.20 6.26 -2.32
N MET A 90 -1.33 5.67 -2.73
CA MET A 90 -1.80 5.72 -4.11
C MET A 90 -3.25 6.20 -4.19
N LEU A 91 -3.51 7.20 -5.04
CA LEU A 91 -4.83 7.50 -5.58
C LEU A 91 -4.81 7.23 -7.09
N ALA A 92 -5.52 6.19 -7.53
CA ALA A 92 -5.59 5.79 -8.93
C ALA A 92 -7.02 5.89 -9.46
N LYS A 93 -7.17 6.30 -10.72
CA LYS A 93 -8.44 6.36 -11.43
C LYS A 93 -8.49 5.35 -12.56
N LYS A 94 -9.60 4.62 -12.64
CA LYS A 94 -9.85 3.66 -13.70
C LYS A 94 -10.12 4.41 -15.01
N PRO A 95 -9.49 4.04 -16.13
CA PRO A 95 -9.85 4.58 -17.43
C PRO A 95 -11.34 4.40 -17.73
N ALA A 96 -11.89 5.31 -18.55
CA ALA A 96 -13.26 5.23 -19.03
C ALA A 96 -13.44 4.09 -20.05
#